data_AF-A0A950C1B9-F1
#
_entry.id   AF-A0A950C1B9-F1
#
_cell.length_a   1.000
_cell.length_b   1.000
_cell.length_c   1.000
_cell.angle_alpha   90.00
_cell.angle_beta   90.00
_cell.angle_gamma   90.00
#
_symmetry.space_group_name_H-M   'P 1'
#
loop_
_entity.id
_entity.type
_entity.pdbx_description
1 polymer ?
#
loop_
_entity_poly.entity_id
_entity_poly.type
_entity_poly.pdbx_seq_one_letter_code
_entity_poly.pdbx_strand_id
1 'polypeptide(L)'
;DLVCELDSSGLRDQLVNQEIAEQRSSAAYLNAKLSREVAEIAVAEYVEGIFKQDLYTLKSQIAGAEAAIQKAEDRLERTQRARQRMSEVAKDAAKTPADLAAELDIVDRLENAEQSLQKERKTLELARAKLDVLEKYTREKTTKALKVEAERKRTEELGKKEAWVLEKNKTEKLKKQIEACRIFAPRGGSVVYANDPGRQGSNGRPQVEEGATVRERQKIASVLDLAGPMQVNLKVPASKVDFVAPGLRATVTVDAFPLTTLPAAVASVAPLPDATSFVSTDNKFYTTKVRIEEDLPALRPGMTARVEIKISELDNVLALPINAVVRFDGKDQVAVQQPEGGFEWRAVVLGVTNDAMTEVKSGLKSGDIVALKPVALLSDAQKRQIAASPTAPARPPGENPNAGQRPSGR
;
A
#
# COMPACT_ATOMS: atom_id res chain seq x y z
N ASP A 1 -5.86 -22.55 -10.96
CA ASP A 1 -7.19 -22.85 -11.54
C ASP A 1 -8.21 -21.78 -11.18
N LEU A 2 -9.17 -21.55 -12.07
CA LEU A 2 -10.30 -20.65 -11.84
C LEU A 2 -11.24 -21.31 -10.83
N VAL A 3 -11.55 -20.60 -9.74
CA VAL A 3 -12.42 -21.10 -8.66
C VAL A 3 -13.86 -20.68 -8.90
N CYS A 4 -14.07 -19.41 -9.23
CA CYS A 4 -15.36 -18.89 -9.63
C CYS A 4 -15.20 -17.63 -10.50
N GLU A 5 -16.20 -17.39 -11.33
CA GLU A 5 -16.35 -16.15 -12.12
C GLU A 5 -17.64 -15.47 -11.67
N LEU A 6 -17.52 -14.23 -11.21
CA LEU A 6 -18.67 -13.38 -10.90
C LEU A 6 -19.21 -12.77 -12.20
N ASP A 7 -20.53 -12.58 -12.27
CA ASP A 7 -21.14 -11.93 -13.42
C ASP A 7 -20.60 -10.50 -13.57
N SER A 8 -19.90 -10.26 -14.68
CA SER A 8 -19.28 -8.99 -15.03
C SER A 8 -20.00 -8.27 -16.16
N SER A 9 -21.15 -8.78 -16.62
CA SER A 9 -21.94 -8.20 -17.73
C SER A 9 -22.21 -6.70 -17.53
N GLY A 10 -22.76 -6.32 -16.37
CA GLY A 10 -23.03 -4.92 -16.05
C GLY A 10 -21.77 -4.04 -15.97
N LEU A 11 -20.65 -4.59 -15.48
CA LEU A 11 -19.37 -3.86 -15.45
C LEU A 11 -18.79 -3.68 -16.85
N ARG A 12 -18.97 -4.66 -17.75
CA ARG A 12 -18.55 -4.57 -19.16
C ARG A 12 -19.34 -3.53 -19.92
N ASP A 13 -20.65 -3.46 -19.71
CA ASP A 13 -21.50 -2.41 -20.31
C ASP A 13 -21.10 -1.01 -19.81
N GLN A 14 -20.82 -0.89 -18.50
CA GLN A 14 -20.27 0.35 -17.94
C GLN A 14 -18.89 0.68 -18.52
N LEU A 15 -18.03 -0.32 -18.71
CA LEU A 15 -16.71 -0.13 -19.31
C LEU A 15 -16.82 0.41 -20.74
N VAL A 16 -17.71 -0.13 -21.58
CA VAL A 16 -17.91 0.36 -22.95
C VAL A 16 -18.32 1.85 -22.94
N ASN A 17 -19.30 2.21 -22.10
CA ASN A 17 -19.72 3.60 -21.97
C ASN A 17 -18.59 4.51 -21.45
N GLN A 18 -17.80 4.01 -20.51
CA GLN A 18 -16.68 4.72 -19.93
C GLN A 18 -15.52 4.90 -20.93
N GLU A 19 -15.25 3.90 -21.78
CA GLU A 19 -14.25 3.98 -22.86
C GLU A 19 -14.66 5.02 -23.92
N ILE A 20 -15.96 5.10 -24.24
CA ILE A 20 -16.49 6.17 -25.12
C ILE A 20 -16.26 7.55 -24.47
N ALA A 21 -16.50 7.68 -23.16
CA ALA A 21 -16.26 8.92 -22.43
C ALA A 21 -14.77 9.30 -22.39
N GLU A 22 -13.89 8.32 -22.16
CA GLU A 22 -12.43 8.50 -22.21
C GLU A 22 -11.98 8.95 -23.61
N GLN A 23 -12.45 8.31 -24.67
CA GLN A 23 -12.12 8.69 -26.05
C GLN A 23 -12.58 10.12 -26.37
N ARG A 24 -13.80 10.50 -25.97
CA ARG A 24 -14.32 11.87 -26.13
C ARG A 24 -13.45 12.88 -25.38
N SER A 25 -13.04 12.57 -24.15
CA SER A 25 -12.16 13.42 -23.34
C SER A 25 -10.75 13.53 -23.94
N SER A 26 -10.20 12.43 -24.44
CA SER A 26 -8.92 12.40 -25.16
C SER A 26 -8.96 13.26 -26.42
N ALA A 27 -10.03 13.14 -27.22
CA ALA A 27 -10.20 13.97 -28.40
C ALA A 27 -10.30 15.47 -28.04
N ALA A 28 -11.02 15.81 -26.97
CA ALA A 28 -11.09 17.18 -26.47
C ALA A 28 -9.72 17.72 -26.01
N TYR A 29 -8.92 16.90 -25.35
CA TYR A 29 -7.54 17.25 -24.98
C TYR A 29 -6.66 17.49 -26.22
N LEU A 30 -6.69 16.59 -27.21
CA LEU A 30 -5.92 16.74 -28.44
C LEU A 30 -6.30 17.99 -29.22
N ASN A 31 -7.60 18.29 -29.31
CA ASN A 31 -8.09 19.52 -29.95
C ASN A 31 -7.64 20.79 -29.21
N ALA A 32 -7.65 20.77 -27.88
CA ALA A 32 -7.16 21.88 -27.06
C ALA A 32 -5.65 22.08 -27.23
N LYS A 33 -4.88 20.98 -27.27
CA LYS A 33 -3.44 21.00 -27.54
C LYS A 33 -3.13 21.60 -28.91
N LEU A 34 -3.82 21.15 -29.97
CA LEU A 34 -3.66 21.72 -31.31
C LEU A 34 -4.01 23.22 -31.33
N SER A 35 -5.08 23.61 -30.63
CA SER A 35 -5.46 25.02 -30.51
C SER A 35 -4.39 25.88 -29.82
N ARG A 36 -3.70 25.34 -28.80
CA ARG A 36 -2.54 26.00 -28.18
C ARG A 36 -1.38 26.14 -29.15
N GLU A 37 -1.05 25.07 -29.87
CA GLU A 37 0.04 25.06 -30.86
C GLU A 37 -0.20 26.09 -31.97
N VAL A 38 -1.44 26.19 -32.48
CA VAL A 38 -1.82 27.23 -33.46
C VAL A 38 -1.65 28.64 -32.87
N ALA A 39 -2.05 28.87 -31.62
CA ALA A 39 -1.88 30.17 -30.97
C ALA A 39 -0.40 30.54 -30.76
N GLU A 40 0.46 29.57 -30.44
CA GLU A 40 1.91 29.79 -30.34
C GLU A 40 2.55 30.08 -31.70
N ILE A 41 2.11 29.39 -32.75
CA ILE A 41 2.53 29.68 -34.12
C ILE A 41 2.15 31.10 -34.51
N ALA A 42 0.95 31.58 -34.14
CA ALA A 42 0.54 32.96 -34.41
C ALA A 42 1.46 34.01 -33.76
N VAL A 43 1.99 33.72 -32.56
CA VAL A 43 3.01 34.58 -31.91
C VAL A 43 4.29 34.63 -32.76
N ALA A 44 4.77 33.46 -33.21
CA ALA A 44 5.98 33.36 -34.03
C ALA A 44 5.78 34.02 -35.40
N GLU A 45 4.65 33.78 -36.06
CA GLU A 45 4.27 34.37 -37.36
C GLU A 45 4.28 35.90 -37.29
N TYR A 46 3.73 36.48 -36.21
CA TYR A 46 3.75 37.93 -36.03
C TYR A 46 5.17 38.46 -35.84
N VAL A 47 5.95 37.86 -34.93
CA VAL A 47 7.28 38.37 -34.55
C VAL A 47 8.30 38.17 -35.68
N GLU A 48 8.26 37.01 -36.34
CA GLU A 48 9.25 36.62 -37.33
C GLU A 48 8.86 36.98 -38.76
N GLY A 49 7.56 37.05 -39.06
CA GLY A 49 7.02 37.36 -40.37
C GLY A 49 6.50 38.80 -40.46
N ILE A 50 5.29 39.03 -39.95
CA ILE A 50 4.52 40.26 -40.17
C ILE A 50 5.28 41.50 -39.70
N PHE A 51 5.76 41.48 -38.45
CA PHE A 51 6.49 42.61 -37.87
C PHE A 51 7.76 42.93 -38.67
N LYS A 52 8.51 41.92 -39.12
CA LYS A 52 9.71 42.14 -39.94
C LYS A 52 9.35 42.74 -41.29
N GLN A 53 8.30 42.24 -41.95
CA GLN A 53 7.83 42.78 -43.23
C GLN A 53 7.40 44.25 -43.11
N ASP A 54 6.62 44.58 -42.08
CA ASP A 54 6.18 45.96 -41.81
C ASP A 54 7.39 46.88 -41.53
N LEU A 55 8.33 46.40 -40.73
CA LEU A 55 9.56 47.12 -40.40
C LEU A 55 10.41 47.36 -41.66
N TYR A 56 10.60 46.37 -42.52
CA TYR A 56 11.32 46.53 -43.79
C TYR A 56 10.63 47.53 -44.71
N THR A 57 9.30 47.45 -44.81
CA THR A 57 8.51 48.36 -45.64
C THR A 57 8.65 49.82 -45.17
N LEU A 58 8.52 50.05 -43.86
CA LEU A 58 8.68 51.39 -43.27
C LEU A 58 10.12 51.91 -43.42
N LYS A 59 11.14 51.07 -43.21
CA LYS A 59 12.54 51.45 -43.45
C LYS A 59 12.80 51.81 -44.91
N SER A 60 12.22 51.06 -45.85
CA SER A 60 12.31 51.37 -47.28
C SER A 60 11.63 52.70 -47.62
N GLN A 61 10.48 53.02 -47.00
CA GLN A 61 9.81 54.31 -47.18
C GLN A 61 10.64 55.47 -46.64
N ILE A 62 11.26 55.30 -45.46
CA ILE A 62 12.17 56.28 -44.86
C ILE A 62 13.36 56.53 -45.78
N ALA A 63 14.04 55.47 -46.25
CA ALA A 63 15.17 55.60 -47.17
C ALA A 63 14.78 56.31 -48.48
N GLY A 64 13.59 56.01 -49.01
CA GLY A 64 13.04 56.70 -50.18
C GLY A 64 12.79 58.19 -49.94
N ALA A 65 12.21 58.54 -48.79
CA ALA A 65 11.94 59.92 -48.40
C ALA A 65 13.24 60.70 -48.13
N GLU A 66 14.25 60.07 -47.51
CA GLU A 66 15.59 60.66 -47.32
C GLU A 66 16.26 60.96 -48.66
N ALA A 67 16.19 60.03 -49.62
CA ALA A 67 16.71 60.27 -50.97
C ALA A 67 15.94 61.38 -51.71
N ALA A 68 14.63 61.51 -51.48
CA ALA A 68 13.82 62.59 -52.05
C ALA A 68 14.18 63.96 -51.44
N ILE A 69 14.40 64.03 -50.12
CA ILE A 69 14.89 65.22 -49.44
C ILE A 69 16.25 65.64 -50.00
N GLN A 70 17.18 64.69 -50.16
CA GLN A 70 18.51 65.01 -50.72
C GLN A 70 18.39 65.64 -52.12
N LYS A 71 17.54 65.09 -52.99
CA LYS A 71 17.29 65.67 -54.32
C LYS A 71 16.65 67.06 -54.25
N ALA A 72 15.74 67.29 -53.30
CA ALA A 72 15.11 68.58 -53.09
C ALA A 72 16.11 69.62 -52.53
N GLU A 73 17.00 69.21 -51.62
CA GLU A 73 18.10 70.02 -51.08
C GLU A 73 19.08 70.43 -52.19
N ASP A 74 19.53 69.48 -53.02
CA ASP A 74 20.39 69.77 -54.17
C ASP A 74 19.72 70.76 -55.14
N ARG A 75 18.41 70.63 -55.38
CA ARG A 75 17.64 71.54 -56.26
C ARG A 75 17.54 72.94 -55.66
N LEU A 76 17.26 73.03 -54.36
CA LEU A 76 17.19 74.30 -53.63
C LEU A 76 18.56 75.00 -53.68
N GLU A 77 19.63 74.27 -53.40
CA GLU A 77 21.00 74.79 -53.42
C GLU A 77 21.39 75.31 -54.80
N ARG A 78 21.10 74.58 -55.88
CA ARG A 78 21.32 75.04 -57.26
C ARG A 78 20.57 76.35 -57.55
N THR A 79 19.34 76.46 -57.07
CA THR A 79 18.48 77.64 -57.29
C THR A 79 18.99 78.85 -56.47
N GLN A 80 19.43 78.62 -55.23
CA GLN A 80 20.07 79.63 -54.38
C GLN A 80 21.37 80.15 -54.98
N ARG A 81 22.24 79.25 -55.48
CA ARG A 81 23.48 79.64 -56.17
C ARG A 81 23.20 80.44 -57.43
N ALA A 82 22.15 80.10 -58.20
CA ALA A 82 21.73 80.88 -59.36
C ALA A 82 21.27 82.30 -58.98
N ARG A 83 20.49 82.43 -57.90
CA ARG A 83 20.08 83.72 -57.35
C ARG A 83 21.26 84.56 -56.89
N GLN A 84 22.23 83.97 -56.18
CA GLN A 84 23.45 84.66 -55.73
C GLN A 84 24.26 85.19 -56.91
N ARG A 85 24.53 84.36 -57.92
CA ARG A 85 25.26 84.79 -59.13
C ARG A 85 24.54 85.90 -59.88
N MET A 86 23.21 85.82 -60.00
CA MET A 86 22.42 86.89 -60.62
C MET A 86 22.48 88.18 -59.82
N SER A 87 22.42 88.09 -58.48
CA SER A 87 22.58 89.25 -57.59
C SER A 87 23.97 89.88 -57.68
N GLU A 88 25.03 89.08 -57.85
CA GLU A 88 26.39 89.59 -58.05
C GLU A 88 26.53 90.32 -59.38
N VAL A 89 26.01 89.76 -60.48
CA VAL A 89 26.02 90.40 -61.81
C VAL A 89 25.19 91.69 -61.84
N ALA A 90 24.07 91.73 -61.10
CA ALA A 90 23.19 92.89 -61.04
C ALA A 90 23.71 94.05 -60.16
N LYS A 91 24.81 93.89 -59.42
CA LYS A 91 25.38 94.97 -58.58
C LYS A 91 26.03 96.10 -59.40
N ASP A 92 26.55 95.78 -60.58
CA ASP A 92 27.36 96.71 -61.41
C ASP A 92 26.62 97.22 -62.67
N ALA A 93 25.33 96.89 -62.87
CA ALA A 93 24.57 97.21 -64.09
C ALA A 93 23.18 97.83 -63.81
N ALA A 94 22.72 98.72 -64.69
CA ALA A 94 21.37 99.31 -64.63
C ALA A 94 20.32 98.24 -65.00
N LYS A 95 19.41 97.92 -64.06
CA LYS A 95 18.40 96.86 -64.23
C LYS A 95 17.45 97.15 -65.39
N THR A 96 17.34 96.22 -66.34
CA THR A 96 16.33 96.26 -67.42
C THR A 96 15.02 95.59 -66.97
N PRO A 97 13.87 95.83 -67.65
CA PRO A 97 12.62 95.11 -67.38
C PRO A 97 12.75 93.59 -67.52
N ALA A 98 13.65 93.10 -68.39
CA ALA A 98 13.95 91.68 -68.56
C ALA A 98 14.70 91.10 -67.35
N ASP A 99 15.61 91.87 -66.76
CA ASP A 99 16.36 91.45 -65.56
C ASP A 99 15.43 91.34 -64.33
N LEU A 100 14.49 92.29 -64.18
CA LEU A 100 13.47 92.23 -63.12
C LEU A 100 12.55 91.01 -63.27
N ALA A 101 12.15 90.66 -64.50
CA ALA A 101 11.33 89.47 -64.75
C ALA A 101 12.08 88.16 -64.45
N ALA A 102 13.38 88.09 -64.76
CA ALA A 102 14.22 86.95 -64.42
C ALA A 102 14.46 86.81 -62.90
N GLU A 103 14.59 87.95 -62.20
CA GLU A 103 14.71 87.99 -60.75
C GLU A 103 13.43 87.46 -60.06
N LEU A 104 12.25 87.87 -60.54
CA LEU A 104 10.94 87.36 -60.11
C LEU A 104 10.78 85.85 -60.35
N ASP A 105 11.12 85.34 -61.55
CA ASP A 105 11.04 83.90 -61.87
C ASP A 105 11.97 83.07 -60.97
N ILE A 106 13.17 83.57 -60.63
CA ILE A 106 14.06 82.89 -59.68
C ILE A 106 13.47 82.88 -58.27
N VAL A 107 12.84 83.96 -57.82
CA VAL A 107 12.16 84.00 -56.52
C VAL A 107 11.04 82.95 -56.47
N ASP A 108 10.18 82.89 -57.48
CA ASP A 108 9.10 81.90 -57.56
C ASP A 108 9.64 80.46 -57.59
N ARG A 109 10.73 80.21 -58.33
CA ARG A 109 11.39 78.89 -58.35
C ARG A 109 11.97 78.51 -57.00
N LEU A 110 12.50 79.48 -56.26
CA LEU A 110 13.10 79.26 -54.95
C LEU A 110 12.01 78.95 -53.92
N GLU A 111 10.92 79.71 -53.90
CA GLU A 111 9.75 79.41 -53.06
C GLU A 111 9.18 78.02 -53.37
N ASN A 112 9.02 77.67 -54.65
CA ASN A 112 8.56 76.34 -55.06
C ASN A 112 9.52 75.22 -54.62
N ALA A 113 10.83 75.45 -54.69
CA ALA A 113 11.84 74.50 -54.23
C ALA A 113 11.80 74.33 -52.70
N GLU A 114 11.63 75.42 -51.94
CA GLU A 114 11.46 75.38 -50.49
C GLU A 114 10.18 74.64 -50.08
N GLN A 115 9.06 74.93 -50.72
CA GLN A 115 7.80 74.23 -50.47
C GLN A 115 7.91 72.74 -50.78
N SER A 116 8.57 72.38 -51.88
CA SER A 116 8.85 70.98 -52.22
C SER A 116 9.68 70.30 -51.14
N LEU A 117 10.75 70.93 -50.67
CA LEU A 117 11.60 70.40 -49.62
C LEU A 117 10.85 70.24 -48.29
N GLN A 118 10.04 71.22 -47.91
CA GLN A 118 9.19 71.15 -46.72
C GLN A 118 8.18 70.00 -46.80
N LYS A 119 7.61 69.76 -47.98
CA LYS A 119 6.71 68.63 -48.22
C LYS A 119 7.43 67.29 -48.01
N GLU A 120 8.60 67.11 -48.61
CA GLU A 120 9.38 65.87 -48.45
C GLU A 120 9.82 65.66 -46.97
N ARG A 121 10.22 66.72 -46.27
CA ARG A 121 10.52 66.65 -44.83
C ARG A 121 9.34 66.16 -43.99
N LYS A 122 8.13 66.67 -44.26
CA LYS A 122 6.91 66.17 -43.60
C LYS A 122 6.63 64.71 -43.92
N THR A 123 6.89 64.26 -45.15
CA THR A 123 6.71 62.84 -45.49
C THR A 123 7.68 61.93 -44.74
N LEU A 124 8.94 62.34 -44.58
CA LEU A 124 9.93 61.63 -43.77
C LEU A 124 9.51 61.58 -42.29
N GLU A 125 9.07 62.71 -41.74
CA GLU A 125 8.62 62.81 -40.35
C GLU A 125 7.45 61.85 -40.08
N LEU A 126 6.46 61.81 -40.97
CA LEU A 126 5.34 60.87 -40.89
C LEU A 126 5.79 59.41 -40.99
N ALA A 127 6.74 59.08 -41.87
CA ALA A 127 7.27 57.72 -42.00
C ALA A 127 8.05 57.29 -40.74
N ARG A 128 8.86 58.18 -40.16
CA ARG A 128 9.58 57.96 -38.90
C ARG A 128 8.61 57.79 -37.72
N ALA A 129 7.58 58.63 -37.62
CA ALA A 129 6.56 58.50 -36.58
C ALA A 129 5.83 57.14 -36.67
N LYS A 130 5.50 56.67 -37.88
CA LYS A 130 4.91 55.33 -38.07
C LYS A 130 5.83 54.20 -37.62
N LEU A 131 7.13 54.29 -37.93
CA LEU A 131 8.12 53.32 -37.47
C LEU A 131 8.24 53.31 -35.94
N ASP A 132 8.29 54.49 -35.33
CA ASP A 132 8.43 54.62 -33.88
C ASP A 132 7.20 54.05 -33.14
N VAL A 133 6.00 54.27 -33.69
CA VAL A 133 4.76 53.66 -33.19
C VAL A 133 4.79 52.14 -33.33
N LEU A 134 5.26 51.64 -34.47
CA LEU A 134 5.37 50.20 -34.74
C LEU A 134 6.31 49.51 -33.74
N GLU A 135 7.51 50.05 -33.55
CA GLU A 135 8.55 49.45 -32.70
C GLU A 135 8.22 49.54 -31.21
N LYS A 136 7.78 50.72 -30.73
CA LYS A 136 7.56 50.95 -29.30
C LYS A 136 6.22 50.43 -28.80
N TYR A 137 5.16 50.57 -29.58
CA TYR A 137 3.80 50.29 -29.11
C TYR A 137 3.18 49.09 -29.81
N THR A 138 3.13 49.09 -31.15
CA THR A 138 2.39 48.06 -31.90
C THR A 138 2.98 46.68 -31.67
N ARG A 139 4.31 46.53 -31.77
CA ARG A 139 5.01 45.26 -31.56
C ARG A 139 4.75 44.70 -30.16
N GLU A 140 4.98 45.51 -29.13
CA GLU A 140 4.81 45.04 -27.75
C GLU A 140 3.35 44.68 -27.45
N LYS A 141 2.42 45.54 -27.83
CA LYS A 141 0.99 45.35 -27.56
C LYS A 141 0.46 44.07 -28.20
N THR A 142 0.74 43.87 -29.48
CA THR A 142 0.28 42.69 -30.24
C THR A 142 0.96 41.41 -29.77
N THR A 143 2.29 41.45 -29.55
CA THR A 143 3.03 40.28 -29.04
C THR A 143 2.52 39.87 -27.66
N LYS A 144 2.28 40.83 -26.75
CA LYS A 144 1.70 40.55 -25.43
C LYS A 144 0.29 39.97 -25.56
N ALA A 145 -0.56 40.54 -26.41
CA ALA A 145 -1.92 40.05 -26.64
C ALA A 145 -1.94 38.59 -27.14
N LEU A 146 -1.13 38.27 -28.16
CA LEU A 146 -1.02 36.91 -28.71
C LEU A 146 -0.45 35.92 -27.69
N LYS A 147 0.54 36.34 -26.89
CA LYS A 147 1.10 35.49 -25.81
C LYS A 147 0.07 35.18 -24.73
N VAL A 148 -0.72 36.17 -24.32
CA VAL A 148 -1.82 35.97 -23.36
C VAL A 148 -2.86 34.99 -23.91
N GLU A 149 -3.18 35.09 -25.20
CA GLU A 149 -4.06 34.14 -25.85
C GLU A 149 -3.49 32.72 -25.86
N ALA A 150 -2.21 32.56 -26.20
CA ALA A 150 -1.52 31.27 -26.16
C ALA A 150 -1.48 30.68 -24.73
N GLU A 151 -1.22 31.50 -23.70
CA GLU A 151 -1.28 31.06 -22.30
C GLU A 151 -2.69 30.66 -21.85
N ARG A 152 -3.72 31.38 -22.30
CA ARG A 152 -5.12 31.01 -22.05
C ARG A 152 -5.42 29.64 -22.66
N LYS A 153 -4.98 29.40 -23.91
CA LYS A 153 -5.11 28.09 -24.57
C LYS A 153 -4.32 26.99 -23.88
N ARG A 154 -3.15 27.32 -23.31
CA ARG A 154 -2.36 26.37 -22.50
C ARG A 154 -3.09 25.98 -21.21
N THR A 155 -3.72 26.94 -20.54
CA THR A 155 -4.54 26.67 -19.35
C THR A 155 -5.74 25.79 -19.71
N GLU A 156 -6.37 26.05 -20.84
CA GLU A 156 -7.46 25.22 -21.37
C GLU A 156 -6.99 23.79 -21.68
N GLU A 157 -5.84 23.62 -22.35
CA GLU A 157 -5.21 22.31 -22.59
C GLU A 157 -5.01 21.54 -21.28
N LEU A 158 -4.41 22.18 -20.26
CA LEU A 158 -4.14 21.54 -18.98
C LEU A 158 -5.42 21.07 -18.29
N GLY A 159 -6.47 21.90 -18.28
CA GLY A 159 -7.77 21.50 -17.72
C GLY A 159 -8.39 20.31 -18.46
N LYS A 160 -8.28 20.26 -19.79
CA LYS A 160 -8.75 19.10 -20.57
C LYS A 160 -7.89 17.86 -20.36
N LYS A 161 -6.58 18.02 -20.16
CA LYS A 161 -5.67 16.92 -19.84
C LYS A 161 -6.02 16.26 -18.51
N GLU A 162 -6.28 17.06 -17.48
CA GLU A 162 -6.69 16.56 -16.17
C GLU A 162 -8.02 15.81 -16.24
N ALA A 163 -9.00 16.34 -17.00
CA ALA A 163 -10.26 15.65 -17.24
C ALA A 163 -10.05 14.30 -17.95
N TRP A 164 -9.17 14.22 -18.96
CA TRP A 164 -8.84 12.96 -19.63
C TRP A 164 -8.18 11.95 -18.68
N VAL A 165 -7.23 12.39 -17.85
CA VAL A 165 -6.58 11.53 -16.85
C VAL A 165 -7.60 10.98 -15.84
N LEU A 166 -8.56 11.80 -15.42
CA LEU A 166 -9.64 11.36 -14.52
C LEU A 166 -10.51 10.27 -15.16
N GLU A 167 -10.93 10.46 -16.41
CA GLU A 167 -11.73 9.46 -17.14
C GLU A 167 -10.94 8.17 -17.38
N LYS A 168 -9.66 8.27 -17.74
CA LYS A 168 -8.76 7.11 -17.88
C LYS A 168 -8.63 6.32 -16.58
N ASN A 169 -8.47 7.00 -15.45
CA ASN A 169 -8.39 6.36 -14.13
C ASN A 169 -9.69 5.62 -13.78
N LYS A 170 -10.86 6.12 -14.20
CA LYS A 170 -12.13 5.40 -14.03
C LYS A 170 -12.19 4.15 -14.91
N THR A 171 -11.77 4.24 -16.17
CA THR A 171 -11.68 3.08 -17.08
C THR A 171 -10.77 2.01 -16.50
N GLU A 172 -9.58 2.38 -16.01
CA GLU A 172 -8.64 1.45 -15.38
C GLU A 172 -9.21 0.78 -14.13
N LYS A 173 -9.98 1.51 -13.31
CA LYS A 173 -10.67 0.93 -12.16
C LYS A 173 -11.71 -0.12 -12.59
N LEU A 174 -12.52 0.16 -13.61
CA LEU A 174 -13.48 -0.80 -14.14
C LEU A 174 -12.81 -2.05 -14.71
N LYS A 175 -11.71 -1.88 -15.47
CA LYS A 175 -10.91 -3.01 -15.97
C LYS A 175 -10.40 -3.90 -14.84
N LYS A 176 -9.84 -3.31 -13.79
CA LYS A 176 -9.40 -4.03 -12.58
C LYS A 176 -10.54 -4.74 -11.86
N GLN A 177 -11.73 -4.14 -11.81
CA GLN A 177 -12.90 -4.78 -11.20
C GLN A 177 -13.37 -5.99 -12.03
N ILE A 178 -13.38 -5.89 -13.36
CA ILE A 178 -13.72 -7.00 -14.25
C ILE A 178 -12.70 -8.13 -14.13
N GLU A 179 -11.41 -7.81 -14.04
CA GLU A 179 -10.35 -8.81 -13.78
C GLU A 179 -10.56 -9.48 -12.41
N ALA A 180 -10.90 -8.70 -11.38
CA ALA A 180 -11.17 -9.20 -10.03
C ALA A 180 -12.45 -10.05 -9.93
N CYS A 181 -13.36 -9.98 -10.90
CA CYS A 181 -14.51 -10.90 -10.99
C CYS A 181 -14.07 -12.35 -11.23
N ARG A 182 -12.84 -12.58 -11.71
CA ARG A 182 -12.26 -13.91 -11.88
C ARG A 182 -11.39 -14.24 -10.68
N ILE A 183 -11.87 -15.17 -9.85
CA ILE A 183 -11.18 -15.57 -8.63
C ILE A 183 -10.39 -16.84 -8.92
N PHE A 184 -9.08 -16.76 -8.76
CA PHE A 184 -8.15 -17.87 -8.96
C PHE A 184 -7.69 -18.45 -7.61
N ALA A 185 -7.48 -19.76 -7.57
CA ALA A 185 -6.90 -20.42 -6.39
C ALA A 185 -5.40 -20.05 -6.28
N PRO A 186 -4.93 -19.52 -5.13
CA PRO A 186 -3.53 -19.13 -4.96
C PRO A 186 -2.58 -20.35 -4.87
N ARG A 187 -3.11 -21.52 -4.50
CA ARG A 187 -2.40 -22.79 -4.40
C ARG A 187 -3.34 -23.94 -4.75
N GLY A 188 -2.76 -25.10 -5.11
CA GLY A 188 -3.50 -26.35 -5.23
C GLY A 188 -4.06 -26.78 -3.87
N GLY A 189 -5.27 -27.34 -3.87
CA GLY A 189 -5.97 -27.71 -2.65
C GLY A 189 -7.44 -28.01 -2.91
N SER A 190 -8.18 -28.36 -1.86
CA SER A 190 -9.63 -28.55 -1.96
C SER A 190 -10.35 -27.24 -1.63
N VAL A 191 -11.28 -26.83 -2.49
CA VAL A 191 -12.09 -25.62 -2.29
C VAL A 191 -13.30 -25.99 -1.44
N VAL A 192 -13.42 -25.35 -0.28
CA VAL A 192 -14.60 -25.44 0.57
C VAL A 192 -15.36 -24.12 0.50
N TYR A 193 -16.57 -24.15 -0.05
CA TYR A 193 -17.45 -23.01 -0.06
C TYR A 193 -17.76 -22.54 1.36
N ALA A 194 -17.76 -21.22 1.57
CA ALA A 194 -18.06 -20.65 2.86
C ALA A 194 -19.57 -20.76 3.14
N ASN A 195 -19.95 -21.83 3.83
CA ASN A 195 -21.23 -21.90 4.51
C ASN A 195 -21.02 -21.38 5.92
N ASP A 196 -21.51 -20.18 6.22
CA ASP A 196 -21.46 -19.62 7.57
C ASP A 196 -22.58 -20.28 8.43
N PRO A 197 -22.26 -21.21 9.34
CA PRO A 197 -23.27 -21.89 10.15
C PRO A 197 -23.78 -21.00 11.29
N GLY A 198 -23.17 -19.82 11.51
CA GLY A 198 -23.34 -19.00 12.71
C GLY A 198 -24.62 -18.16 12.76
N ARG A 199 -25.43 -18.11 11.69
CA ARG A 199 -26.69 -17.35 11.67
C ARG A 199 -27.90 -18.27 11.78
N GLN A 200 -28.06 -18.83 12.97
CA GLN A 200 -29.26 -19.55 13.41
C GLN A 200 -30.47 -18.61 13.31
N GLY A 201 -31.11 -18.57 12.15
CA GLY A 201 -32.22 -17.65 11.88
C GLY A 201 -32.46 -17.27 10.41
N SER A 202 -31.58 -17.64 9.47
CA SER A 202 -31.88 -17.49 8.04
C SER A 202 -31.70 -18.82 7.35
N ASN A 203 -32.83 -19.46 7.03
CA ASN A 203 -33.03 -20.61 6.15
C ASN A 203 -31.73 -21.10 5.49
N GLY A 204 -31.21 -22.26 5.94
CA GLY A 204 -29.90 -22.85 5.61
C GLY A 204 -29.62 -23.07 4.12
N ARG A 205 -29.56 -21.99 3.35
CA ARG A 205 -29.09 -21.94 1.98
C ARG A 205 -27.59 -21.63 2.02
N PRO A 206 -26.77 -22.32 1.21
CA PRO A 206 -25.43 -21.86 0.89
C PRO A 206 -25.47 -20.36 0.56
N GLN A 207 -24.63 -19.56 1.24
CA GLN A 207 -24.63 -18.11 1.05
C GLN A 207 -24.03 -17.68 -0.30
N VAL A 208 -23.46 -18.65 -1.02
CA VAL A 208 -22.83 -18.51 -2.33
C VAL A 208 -23.33 -19.68 -3.19
N GLU A 209 -24.23 -19.37 -4.12
CA GLU A 209 -24.75 -20.29 -5.15
C GLU A 209 -24.68 -19.57 -6.50
N GLU A 210 -24.83 -20.32 -7.60
CA GLU A 210 -24.96 -19.72 -8.93
C GLU A 210 -26.13 -18.73 -8.97
N GLY A 211 -25.86 -17.49 -9.38
CA GLY A 211 -26.85 -16.40 -9.39
C GLY A 211 -27.03 -15.66 -8.06
N ALA A 212 -26.33 -16.03 -6.99
CA ALA A 212 -26.38 -15.31 -5.72
C ALA A 212 -25.55 -14.01 -5.76
N THR A 213 -26.09 -12.93 -5.18
CA THR A 213 -25.36 -11.67 -5.04
C THR A 213 -24.33 -11.75 -3.91
N VAL A 214 -23.07 -11.46 -4.21
CA VAL A 214 -21.99 -11.37 -3.23
C VAL A 214 -21.69 -9.91 -2.87
N ARG A 215 -21.35 -9.65 -1.60
CA ARG A 215 -20.94 -8.32 -1.11
C ARG A 215 -19.45 -8.23 -0.83
N GLU A 216 -18.93 -7.01 -0.76
CA GLU A 216 -17.54 -6.77 -0.39
C GLU A 216 -17.18 -7.42 0.96
N ARG A 217 -15.98 -7.99 1.03
CA ARG A 217 -15.43 -8.70 2.21
C ARG A 217 -16.25 -9.92 2.66
N GLN A 218 -17.22 -10.38 1.88
CA GLN A 218 -17.87 -11.67 2.12
C GLN A 218 -16.86 -12.79 1.87
N LYS A 219 -16.78 -13.74 2.81
CA LYS A 219 -16.01 -14.96 2.62
C LYS A 219 -16.74 -15.81 1.57
N ILE A 220 -16.08 -16.10 0.45
CA ILE A 220 -16.67 -16.86 -0.67
C ILE A 220 -16.29 -18.34 -0.57
N ALA A 221 -14.99 -18.61 -0.52
CA ALA A 221 -14.45 -19.95 -0.39
C ALA A 221 -13.18 -19.94 0.46
N SER A 222 -12.85 -21.09 1.03
CA SER A 222 -11.56 -21.36 1.66
C SER A 222 -10.85 -22.43 0.85
N VAL A 223 -9.58 -22.21 0.51
CA VAL A 223 -8.74 -23.26 -0.08
C VAL A 223 -8.05 -23.98 1.06
N LEU A 224 -8.33 -25.27 1.21
CA LEU A 224 -7.63 -26.15 2.12
C LEU A 224 -6.38 -26.67 1.45
N ASP A 225 -5.23 -26.41 2.06
CA ASP A 225 -3.97 -27.05 1.68
C ASP A 225 -4.01 -28.52 2.11
N LEU A 226 -4.00 -29.42 1.14
CA LEU A 226 -3.94 -30.86 1.35
C LEU A 226 -2.55 -31.45 1.02
N ALA A 227 -1.63 -30.61 0.54
CA ALA A 227 -0.26 -31.01 0.17
C ALA A 227 0.74 -30.77 1.31
N GLY A 228 0.43 -29.85 2.23
CA GLY A 228 1.24 -29.60 3.42
C GLY A 228 1.13 -30.71 4.47
N PRO A 229 2.12 -30.79 5.40
CA PRO A 229 2.12 -31.79 6.46
C PRO A 229 0.89 -31.58 7.38
N MET A 230 0.19 -32.67 7.64
CA MET A 230 -1.00 -32.66 8.50
C MET A 230 -0.63 -32.25 9.94
N GLN A 231 -1.53 -31.49 10.57
CA GLN A 231 -1.35 -31.02 11.94
C GLN A 231 -2.59 -31.32 12.78
N VAL A 232 -2.36 -31.66 14.04
CA VAL A 232 -3.40 -31.85 15.04
C VAL A 232 -3.38 -30.66 16.01
N ASN A 233 -4.53 -30.01 16.16
CA ASN A 233 -4.74 -28.98 17.17
C ASN A 233 -5.23 -29.65 18.46
N LEU A 234 -4.32 -29.84 19.42
CA LEU A 234 -4.59 -30.44 20.72
C LEU A 234 -4.95 -29.35 21.74
N LYS A 235 -6.02 -29.56 22.51
CA LYS A 235 -6.37 -28.68 23.64
C LYS A 235 -5.77 -29.21 24.93
N VAL A 236 -4.73 -28.55 25.43
CA VAL A 236 -4.04 -28.97 26.66
C VAL A 236 -4.54 -28.14 27.85
N PRO A 237 -5.01 -28.75 28.95
CA PRO A 237 -5.40 -28.01 30.15
C PRO A 237 -4.24 -27.20 30.74
N ALA A 238 -4.53 -26.03 31.31
CA ALA A 238 -3.53 -25.18 31.96
C ALA A 238 -2.71 -25.89 33.05
N SER A 239 -3.28 -26.87 33.75
CA SER A 239 -2.56 -27.66 34.77
C SER A 239 -1.46 -28.57 34.21
N LYS A 240 -1.47 -28.84 32.89
CA LYS A 240 -0.53 -29.74 32.23
C LYS A 240 0.33 -29.06 31.16
N VAL A 241 0.05 -27.80 30.82
CA VAL A 241 0.74 -27.09 29.73
C VAL A 241 2.23 -26.88 30.02
N ASP A 242 2.60 -26.71 31.29
CA ASP A 242 3.99 -26.49 31.72
C ASP A 242 4.91 -27.69 31.41
N PHE A 243 4.34 -28.89 31.25
CA PHE A 243 5.08 -30.09 30.88
C PHE A 243 5.24 -30.27 29.37
N VAL A 244 4.57 -29.45 28.55
CA VAL A 244 4.55 -29.60 27.09
C VAL A 244 5.43 -28.52 26.47
N ALA A 245 6.57 -28.94 25.92
CA ALA A 245 7.50 -28.06 25.21
C ALA A 245 7.50 -28.35 23.69
N PRO A 246 7.78 -27.34 22.84
CA PRO A 246 8.08 -27.56 21.43
C PRO A 246 9.25 -28.54 21.26
N GLY A 247 9.13 -29.47 20.31
CA GLY A 247 10.15 -30.48 19.99
C GLY A 247 9.98 -31.83 20.71
N LEU A 248 9.03 -31.97 21.65
CA LEU A 248 8.73 -33.26 22.26
C LEU A 248 8.17 -34.25 21.23
N ARG A 249 8.61 -35.51 21.34
CA ARG A 249 8.09 -36.62 20.51
C ARG A 249 6.68 -36.97 20.95
N ALA A 250 5.80 -37.15 19.97
CA ALA A 250 4.41 -37.51 20.17
C ALA A 250 4.02 -38.67 19.23
N THR A 251 3.02 -39.44 19.64
CA THR A 251 2.39 -40.45 18.80
C THR A 251 0.94 -40.04 18.58
N VAL A 252 0.51 -39.98 17.32
CA VAL A 252 -0.86 -39.63 16.95
C VAL A 252 -1.59 -40.87 16.46
N THR A 253 -2.78 -41.11 17.03
CA THR A 253 -3.70 -42.16 16.60
C THR A 253 -4.99 -41.50 16.15
N VAL A 254 -5.39 -41.71 14.90
CA VAL A 254 -6.62 -41.11 14.36
C VAL A 254 -7.78 -42.06 14.60
N ASP A 255 -8.93 -41.56 15.08
CA ASP A 255 -10.06 -42.41 15.45
C ASP A 255 -10.59 -43.25 14.26
N ALA A 256 -10.45 -42.74 13.04
CA ALA A 256 -10.80 -43.44 11.81
C ALA A 256 -9.85 -44.62 11.49
N PHE A 257 -8.63 -44.63 12.04
CA PHE A 257 -7.60 -45.64 11.82
C PHE A 257 -6.97 -46.05 13.16
N PRO A 258 -7.71 -46.75 14.04
CA PRO A 258 -7.28 -47.00 15.42
C PRO A 258 -6.05 -47.94 15.53
N LEU A 259 -5.72 -48.68 14.46
CA LEU A 259 -4.56 -49.57 14.41
C LEU A 259 -3.30 -48.89 13.86
N THR A 260 -3.41 -47.65 13.37
CA THR A 260 -2.29 -46.92 12.77
C THR A 260 -1.83 -45.82 13.71
N THR A 261 -0.60 -45.94 14.20
CA THR A 261 0.07 -44.88 14.96
C THR A 261 1.01 -44.12 14.03
N LEU A 262 0.95 -42.80 14.08
CA LEU A 262 1.79 -41.92 13.27
C LEU A 262 2.80 -41.20 14.16
N PRO A 263 4.09 -41.20 13.80
CA PRO A 263 5.09 -40.41 14.51
C PRO A 263 4.79 -38.92 14.30
N ALA A 264 4.91 -38.17 15.40
CA ALA A 264 4.62 -36.75 15.41
C ALA A 264 5.55 -36.00 16.38
N ALA A 265 5.60 -34.69 16.23
CA ALA A 265 6.34 -33.82 17.13
C ALA A 265 5.51 -32.58 17.50
N VAL A 266 5.66 -32.10 18.74
CA VAL A 266 5.05 -30.84 19.18
C VAL A 266 5.68 -29.70 18.40
N ALA A 267 4.92 -29.05 17.54
CA ALA A 267 5.40 -27.94 16.71
C ALA A 267 5.40 -26.62 17.50
N SER A 268 4.30 -26.33 18.19
CA SER A 268 4.20 -25.14 19.03
C SER A 268 3.08 -25.23 20.05
N VAL A 269 3.24 -24.49 21.15
CA VAL A 269 2.21 -24.30 22.17
C VAL A 269 1.78 -22.82 22.10
N ALA A 270 0.49 -22.56 22.04
CA ALA A 270 -0.02 -21.20 22.03
C ALA A 270 0.37 -20.49 23.35
N PRO A 271 0.89 -19.26 23.31
CA PRO A 271 1.31 -18.53 24.51
C PRO A 271 0.13 -18.01 25.33
N LEU A 272 -1.07 -17.97 24.74
CA LEU A 272 -2.30 -17.52 25.37
C LEU A 272 -3.32 -18.67 25.37
N PRO A 273 -4.14 -18.80 26.43
CA PRO A 273 -5.22 -19.75 26.45
C PRO A 273 -6.26 -19.39 25.39
N ASP A 274 -6.92 -20.40 24.84
CA ASP A 274 -8.02 -20.21 23.91
C ASP A 274 -9.13 -19.40 24.59
N ALA A 275 -9.68 -18.41 23.87
CA ALA A 275 -10.85 -17.68 24.31
C ALA A 275 -12.10 -18.59 24.22
N THR A 276 -12.31 -19.45 25.22
CA THR A 276 -13.54 -20.24 25.31
C THR A 276 -14.71 -19.38 25.79
N SER A 277 -15.86 -19.53 25.14
CA SER A 277 -17.10 -18.78 25.34
C SER A 277 -17.50 -18.51 26.80
N PHE A 278 -18.23 -17.41 26.98
CA PHE A 278 -18.82 -16.77 28.17
C PHE A 278 -19.48 -17.66 29.26
N VAL A 279 -19.53 -19.00 29.11
CA VAL A 279 -20.35 -19.93 29.92
C VAL A 279 -19.51 -20.96 30.71
N SER A 280 -18.18 -20.97 30.60
CA SER A 280 -17.36 -21.96 31.33
C SER A 280 -16.06 -21.34 31.86
N THR A 281 -16.15 -20.70 33.02
CA THR A 281 -15.08 -19.91 33.65
C THR A 281 -13.92 -20.75 34.21
N ASP A 282 -14.03 -22.09 34.28
CA ASP A 282 -13.13 -22.89 35.13
C ASP A 282 -12.03 -23.68 34.39
N ASN A 283 -12.15 -23.93 33.08
CA ASN A 283 -11.17 -24.73 32.33
C ASN A 283 -10.48 -23.93 31.22
N LYS A 284 -9.29 -23.39 31.52
CA LYS A 284 -8.42 -22.75 30.53
C LYS A 284 -7.64 -23.82 29.75
N PHE A 285 -7.79 -23.83 28.43
CA PHE A 285 -7.05 -24.70 27.52
C PHE A 285 -6.07 -23.89 26.67
N TYR A 286 -4.91 -24.46 26.39
CA TYR A 286 -3.93 -23.91 25.46
C TYR A 286 -3.90 -24.78 24.20
N THR A 287 -4.13 -24.15 23.04
CA THR A 287 -3.97 -24.85 21.75
C THR A 287 -2.51 -25.20 21.53
N THR A 288 -2.22 -26.50 21.47
CA THR A 288 -0.92 -27.06 21.12
C THR A 288 -1.00 -27.67 19.74
N LYS A 289 -0.13 -27.22 18.82
CA LYS A 289 -0.02 -27.75 17.47
C LYS A 289 0.97 -28.90 17.45
N VAL A 290 0.51 -30.06 17.01
CA VAL A 290 1.32 -31.27 16.85
C VAL A 290 1.42 -31.59 15.36
N ARG A 291 2.64 -31.62 14.83
CA ARG A 291 2.91 -31.91 13.42
C ARG A 291 3.09 -33.41 13.24
N ILE A 292 2.35 -34.00 12.31
CA ILE A 292 2.54 -35.39 11.90
C ILE A 292 3.76 -35.42 10.95
N GLU A 293 4.72 -36.31 11.21
CA GLU A 293 5.97 -36.39 10.44
C GLU A 293 5.83 -37.27 9.19
N GLU A 294 4.90 -38.22 9.22
CA GLU A 294 4.59 -39.12 8.11
C GLU A 294 3.27 -38.76 7.45
N ASP A 295 3.30 -38.65 6.13
CA ASP A 295 2.09 -38.41 5.35
C ASP A 295 1.31 -39.71 5.15
N LEU A 296 0.06 -39.70 5.58
CA LEU A 296 -0.90 -40.76 5.29
C LEU A 296 -1.99 -40.20 4.36
N PRO A 297 -2.03 -40.61 3.07
CA PRO A 297 -2.97 -40.06 2.08
C PRO A 297 -4.46 -40.22 2.43
N ALA A 298 -4.79 -41.11 3.37
CA ALA A 298 -6.15 -41.33 3.84
C ALA A 298 -6.61 -40.30 4.90
N LEU A 299 -5.69 -39.50 5.46
CA LEU A 299 -6.04 -38.46 6.41
C LEU A 299 -6.84 -37.35 5.73
N ARG A 300 -7.86 -36.86 6.42
CA ARG A 300 -8.67 -35.72 5.99
C ARG A 300 -8.72 -34.68 7.12
N PRO A 301 -8.62 -33.38 6.80
CA PRO A 301 -8.83 -32.32 7.78
C PRO A 301 -10.20 -32.46 8.45
N GLY A 302 -10.26 -32.23 9.76
CA GLY A 302 -11.48 -32.35 10.55
C GLY A 302 -11.70 -33.71 11.22
N MET A 303 -10.83 -34.70 10.98
CA MET A 303 -10.83 -35.95 11.74
C MET A 303 -10.40 -35.73 13.20
N THR A 304 -11.00 -36.50 14.11
CA THR A 304 -10.59 -36.55 15.52
C THR A 304 -9.37 -37.46 15.69
N ALA A 305 -8.42 -37.05 16.54
CA ALA A 305 -7.22 -37.82 16.82
C ALA A 305 -6.88 -37.77 18.31
N ARG A 306 -6.29 -38.86 18.80
CA ARG A 306 -5.65 -38.98 20.10
C ARG A 306 -4.15 -38.71 19.95
N VAL A 307 -3.58 -37.94 20.87
CA VAL A 307 -2.15 -37.63 20.87
C VAL A 307 -1.55 -38.04 22.22
N GLU A 308 -0.50 -38.85 22.17
CA GLU A 308 0.32 -39.23 23.32
C GLU A 308 1.66 -38.52 23.23
N ILE A 309 1.92 -37.57 24.13
CA ILE A 309 3.16 -36.79 24.17
C ILE A 309 4.11 -37.42 25.19
N LYS A 310 5.34 -37.72 24.75
CA LYS A 310 6.41 -38.18 25.64
C LYS A 310 7.06 -36.97 26.30
N ILE A 311 6.74 -36.72 27.57
CA ILE A 311 7.19 -35.54 28.34
C ILE A 311 8.64 -35.69 28.80
N SER A 312 8.98 -36.84 29.38
CA SER A 312 10.32 -37.13 29.88
C SER A 312 10.60 -38.62 29.82
N GLU A 313 11.85 -38.96 29.56
CA GLU A 313 12.39 -40.31 29.56
C GLU A 313 13.62 -40.27 30.47
N LEU A 314 13.61 -41.10 31.51
CA LEU A 314 14.67 -41.19 32.51
C LEU A 314 15.34 -42.55 32.36
N ASP A 315 16.56 -42.55 31.84
CA ASP A 315 17.35 -43.77 31.71
C ASP A 315 18.12 -44.06 33.00
N ASN A 316 18.30 -45.34 33.32
CA ASN A 316 19.09 -45.83 34.46
C ASN A 316 18.65 -45.32 35.84
N VAL A 317 17.35 -45.14 36.06
CA VAL A 317 16.79 -44.76 37.36
C VAL A 317 16.19 -45.95 38.11
N LEU A 318 16.27 -45.92 39.44
CA LEU A 318 15.54 -46.85 40.29
C LEU A 318 14.07 -46.43 40.30
N ALA A 319 13.20 -47.24 39.71
CA ALA A 319 11.77 -46.99 39.66
C ALA A 319 11.01 -48.08 40.43
N LEU A 320 9.95 -47.67 41.14
CA LEU A 320 9.06 -48.58 41.85
C LEU A 320 7.61 -48.28 41.50
N PRO A 321 6.70 -49.27 41.53
CA PRO A 321 5.27 -49.02 41.37
C PRO A 321 4.76 -48.05 42.43
N ILE A 322 3.91 -47.09 42.04
CA ILE A 322 3.40 -46.06 42.98
C ILE A 322 2.69 -46.68 44.20
N ASN A 323 2.09 -47.86 44.00
CA ASN A 323 1.40 -48.61 45.05
C ASN A 323 2.32 -49.15 46.17
N ALA A 324 3.63 -49.23 45.91
CA ALA A 324 4.63 -49.68 46.88
C ALA A 324 5.06 -48.58 47.86
N VAL A 325 4.67 -47.33 47.64
CA VAL A 325 5.01 -46.19 48.50
C VAL A 325 3.86 -45.91 49.46
N VAL A 326 4.18 -45.76 50.75
CA VAL A 326 3.25 -45.29 51.76
C VAL A 326 3.81 -44.07 52.45
N ARG A 327 2.99 -43.02 52.56
CA ARG A 327 3.34 -41.82 53.29
C ARG A 327 2.82 -41.91 54.71
N PHE A 328 3.72 -41.95 55.68
CA PHE A 328 3.37 -41.85 57.10
C PHE A 328 4.48 -41.13 57.87
N ASP A 329 4.10 -40.40 58.93
CA ASP A 329 5.01 -39.51 59.68
C ASP A 329 5.66 -38.42 58.81
N GLY A 330 4.90 -37.87 57.85
CA GLY A 330 5.34 -36.80 56.96
C GLY A 330 6.37 -37.20 55.89
N LYS A 331 6.87 -38.44 55.91
CA LYS A 331 7.89 -38.97 54.98
C LYS A 331 7.30 -40.05 54.07
N ASP A 332 7.84 -40.14 52.85
CA ASP A 332 7.53 -41.23 51.94
C ASP A 332 8.38 -42.45 52.32
N GLN A 333 7.75 -43.59 52.55
CA GLN A 333 8.41 -44.80 53.03
C GLN A 333 8.01 -46.01 52.21
N VAL A 334 8.95 -46.95 52.08
CA VAL A 334 8.76 -48.23 51.38
C VAL A 334 9.15 -49.36 52.32
N ALA A 335 8.37 -50.45 52.32
CA ALA A 335 8.68 -51.65 53.09
C ALA A 335 9.62 -52.55 52.27
N VAL A 336 10.86 -52.69 52.75
CA VAL A 336 11.92 -53.50 52.13
C VAL A 336 12.04 -54.83 52.87
N GLN A 337 12.09 -55.94 52.14
CA GLN A 337 12.28 -57.27 52.72
C GLN A 337 13.72 -57.45 53.21
N GLN A 338 13.89 -57.90 54.45
CA GLN A 338 15.21 -58.23 55.02
C GLN A 338 15.61 -59.68 54.72
N PRO A 339 16.93 -59.98 54.62
CA PRO A 339 17.44 -61.33 54.35
C PRO A 339 17.04 -62.38 55.40
N GLU A 340 16.88 -61.96 56.66
CA GLU A 340 16.56 -62.83 57.81
C GLU A 340 15.05 -63.06 58.00
N GLY A 341 14.23 -62.54 57.09
CA GLY A 341 12.76 -62.56 57.17
C GLY A 341 12.22 -61.34 57.92
N GLY A 342 11.14 -60.75 57.39
CA GLY A 342 10.54 -59.52 57.91
C GLY A 342 10.63 -58.34 56.93
N PHE A 343 9.95 -57.24 57.28
CA PHE A 343 9.92 -56.01 56.49
C PHE A 343 10.44 -54.83 57.31
N GLU A 344 11.35 -54.07 56.73
CA GLU A 344 11.88 -52.84 57.29
C GLU A 344 11.33 -51.63 56.53
N TRP A 345 10.82 -50.65 57.28
CA TRP A 345 10.37 -49.40 56.70
C TRP A 345 11.55 -48.47 56.45
N ARG A 346 11.77 -48.13 55.18
CA ARG A 346 12.86 -47.25 54.78
C ARG A 346 12.29 -45.98 54.16
N ALA A 347 12.73 -44.84 54.66
CA ALA A 347 12.38 -43.54 54.09
C ALA A 347 13.06 -43.38 52.72
N VAL A 348 12.29 -42.96 51.73
CA VAL A 348 12.74 -42.73 50.36
C VAL A 348 12.48 -41.30 49.94
N VAL A 349 13.34 -40.78 49.07
CA VAL A 349 13.10 -39.48 48.41
C VAL A 349 12.67 -39.78 46.99
N LEU A 350 11.44 -39.40 46.66
CA LEU A 350 10.86 -39.62 45.35
C LEU A 350 11.24 -38.51 44.37
N GLY A 351 11.30 -38.88 43.09
CA GLY A 351 11.55 -38.01 41.97
C GLY A 351 10.31 -37.87 41.08
N VAL A 352 10.53 -37.94 39.77
CA VAL A 352 9.44 -37.86 38.78
C VAL A 352 8.53 -39.07 38.94
N THR A 353 7.22 -38.83 38.89
CA THR A 353 6.20 -39.88 39.04
C THR A 353 5.27 -39.86 37.83
N ASN A 354 4.93 -41.03 37.32
CA ASN A 354 3.89 -41.23 36.31
C ASN A 354 2.74 -42.07 36.89
N ASP A 355 1.73 -42.38 36.09
CA ASP A 355 0.52 -43.08 36.56
C ASP A 355 0.76 -44.50 37.09
N ALA A 356 1.92 -45.10 36.82
CA ALA A 356 2.24 -46.48 37.22
C ALA A 356 3.45 -46.59 38.15
N MET A 357 4.48 -45.78 37.93
CA MET A 357 5.82 -45.88 38.51
C MET A 357 6.29 -44.53 39.04
N THR A 358 7.08 -44.56 40.11
CA THR A 358 7.75 -43.40 40.70
C THR A 358 9.26 -43.63 40.76
N GLU A 359 10.02 -42.60 40.42
CA GLU A 359 11.48 -42.59 40.54
C GLU A 359 11.90 -42.46 42.01
N VAL A 360 12.91 -43.24 42.42
CA VAL A 360 13.53 -43.15 43.75
C VAL A 360 14.92 -42.52 43.61
N LYS A 361 15.09 -41.30 44.11
CA LYS A 361 16.37 -40.57 44.08
C LYS A 361 17.33 -41.05 45.16
N SER A 362 16.82 -41.41 46.33
CA SER A 362 17.63 -41.93 47.43
C SER A 362 16.82 -42.76 48.40
N GLY A 363 17.49 -43.66 49.09
CA GLY A 363 16.89 -44.50 50.14
C GLY A 363 16.75 -45.97 49.74
N LEU A 364 16.98 -46.35 48.47
CA LEU A 364 16.95 -47.74 48.03
C LEU A 364 18.14 -48.06 47.13
N LYS A 365 18.50 -49.34 47.09
CA LYS A 365 19.55 -49.87 46.21
C LYS A 365 18.94 -50.81 45.18
N SER A 366 19.61 -50.91 44.03
CA SER A 366 19.24 -51.89 43.00
C SER A 366 19.36 -53.30 43.56
N GLY A 367 18.29 -54.09 43.46
CA GLY A 367 18.19 -55.44 44.04
C GLY A 367 17.38 -55.54 45.33
N ASP A 368 16.98 -54.41 45.94
CA ASP A 368 16.09 -54.41 47.11
C ASP A 368 14.69 -54.92 46.72
N ILE A 369 14.16 -55.90 47.47
CA ILE A 369 12.80 -56.44 47.26
C ILE A 369 11.81 -55.61 48.09
N VAL A 370 10.84 -54.99 47.43
CA VAL A 370 9.84 -54.12 48.07
C VAL A 370 8.44 -54.72 48.04
N ALA A 371 7.65 -54.46 49.06
CA ALA A 371 6.25 -54.89 49.10
C ALA A 371 5.36 -53.97 48.24
N LEU A 372 4.57 -54.56 47.32
CA LEU A 372 3.65 -53.82 46.44
C LEU A 372 2.39 -53.27 47.14
N LYS A 373 2.03 -53.81 48.31
CA LYS A 373 0.90 -53.37 49.13
C LYS A 373 1.32 -53.32 50.61
N PRO A 374 2.23 -52.41 50.98
CA PRO A 374 2.84 -52.41 52.29
C PRO A 374 1.87 -51.94 53.39
N VAL A 375 0.70 -51.41 53.03
CA VAL A 375 -0.37 -51.02 53.97
C VAL A 375 -0.84 -52.20 54.85
N ALA A 376 -0.79 -53.42 54.33
CA ALA A 376 -1.14 -54.63 55.07
C ALA A 376 -0.13 -54.97 56.20
N LEU A 377 1.10 -54.46 56.09
CA LEU A 377 2.23 -54.73 56.98
C LEU A 377 2.35 -53.68 58.11
N LEU A 378 1.47 -52.68 58.13
CA LEU A 378 1.45 -51.65 59.17
C LEU A 378 0.81 -52.18 60.46
N SER A 379 1.40 -51.83 61.61
CA SER A 379 0.77 -52.03 62.92
C SER A 379 -0.48 -51.17 63.10
N ASP A 380 -1.38 -51.55 64.03
CA ASP A 380 -2.61 -50.78 64.30
C ASP A 380 -2.33 -49.35 64.78
N ALA A 381 -1.19 -49.11 65.43
CA ALA A 381 -0.74 -47.77 65.80
C ALA A 381 -0.32 -46.94 64.56
N GLN A 382 0.37 -47.55 63.60
CA GLN A 382 0.79 -46.89 62.35
C GLN A 382 -0.39 -46.65 61.40
N LYS A 383 -1.35 -47.59 61.32
CA LYS A 383 -2.61 -47.40 60.58
C LYS A 383 -3.42 -46.22 61.12
N ARG A 384 -3.48 -46.05 62.46
CA ARG A 384 -4.10 -44.88 63.10
C ARG A 384 -3.37 -43.58 62.79
N GLN A 385 -2.05 -43.56 62.67
CA GLN A 385 -1.28 -42.37 62.29
C GLN A 385 -1.48 -41.95 60.83
N ILE A 386 -1.62 -42.91 59.91
CA ILE A 386 -1.96 -42.63 58.51
C ILE A 386 -3.40 -42.11 58.38
N ALA A 387 -4.33 -42.66 59.17
CA ALA A 387 -5.70 -42.16 59.23
C ALA A 387 -5.82 -40.79 59.94
N ALA A 388 -4.93 -40.48 60.89
CA ALA A 388 -4.89 -39.23 61.65
C ALA A 388 -4.06 -38.12 60.97
N SER A 389 -3.26 -38.44 59.95
CA SER A 389 -2.54 -37.47 59.14
C SER A 389 -3.39 -37.15 57.90
N PRO A 390 -4.10 -36.02 57.83
CA PRO A 390 -4.83 -35.68 56.63
C PRO A 390 -3.82 -35.38 55.51
N THR A 391 -3.97 -36.08 54.39
CA THR A 391 -3.33 -35.74 53.12
C THR A 391 -3.84 -34.38 52.65
N ALA A 392 -3.28 -33.30 53.19
CA ALA A 392 -3.41 -31.99 52.57
C ALA A 392 -2.45 -31.94 51.36
N PRO A 393 -2.93 -31.63 50.15
CA PRO A 393 -2.02 -31.38 49.03
C PRO A 393 -1.13 -30.17 49.37
N ALA A 394 0.17 -30.29 49.10
CA ALA A 394 1.14 -29.22 49.33
C ALA A 394 0.74 -27.97 48.54
N ARG A 395 0.44 -26.88 49.25
CA ARG A 395 0.30 -25.53 48.68
C ARG A 395 1.71 -24.99 48.39
N PRO A 396 1.99 -24.39 47.21
CA PRO A 396 3.30 -23.82 46.93
C PRO A 396 3.59 -22.62 47.85
N PRO A 397 4.86 -22.39 48.26
CA PRO A 397 5.20 -21.30 49.16
C PRO A 397 5.23 -19.97 48.39
N GLY A 398 4.26 -19.10 48.66
CA GLY A 398 4.24 -17.75 48.09
C GLY A 398 2.89 -17.05 48.08
N GLU A 399 2.17 -17.00 49.21
CA GLU A 399 1.00 -16.11 49.33
C GLU A 399 0.92 -15.53 50.75
N ASN A 400 1.25 -14.24 50.88
CA ASN A 400 1.14 -13.46 52.11
C ASN A 400 -0.35 -13.30 52.51
N PRO A 401 -0.76 -13.58 53.76
CA PRO A 401 -2.18 -13.54 54.14
C PRO A 401 -2.67 -12.13 54.54
N ASN A 402 -2.11 -11.05 53.99
CA ASN A 402 -2.52 -9.69 54.37
C ASN A 402 -2.70 -8.76 53.17
N ALA A 403 -3.80 -8.97 52.44
CA ALA A 403 -4.30 -8.00 51.46
C ALA A 403 -5.83 -8.15 51.33
N GLY A 404 -6.54 -7.77 52.39
CA GLY A 404 -8.00 -7.93 52.49
C GLY A 404 -8.68 -6.80 53.27
N GLN A 405 -8.30 -5.55 53.03
CA GLN A 405 -9.14 -4.40 53.38
C GLN A 405 -9.24 -3.46 52.18
N ARG A 406 -10.36 -3.56 51.45
CA ARG A 406 -10.81 -2.50 50.55
C ARG A 406 -11.63 -1.51 51.40
N PRO A 407 -11.29 -0.21 51.42
CA PRO A 407 -12.24 0.79 51.85
C PRO A 407 -13.25 1.04 50.72
N SER A 408 -14.52 0.93 51.09
CA SER A 408 -15.66 1.51 50.37
C SER A 408 -15.49 3.02 50.27
N GLY A 409 -15.60 3.61 49.07
CA GLY A 409 -15.61 5.06 48.93
C GLY A 409 -15.86 5.56 47.51
N ARG A 410 -17.09 6.04 47.31
CA ARG A 410 -17.62 7.02 46.33
C ARG A 410 -17.47 6.79 44.83
#